data_AF-A0A8J2K4G1-F1
#
_entry.id   AF-A0A8J2K4G1-F1
#
_cell.length_a   1.000
_cell.length_b   1.000
_cell.length_c   1.000
_cell.angle_alpha   90.00
_cell.angle_beta   90.00
_cell.angle_gamma   90.00
#
_symmetry.space_group_name_H-M   'P 1'
#
loop_
_entity.id
_entity.type
_entity.pdbx_description
1 polymer ?
#
loop_
_entity_poly.entity_id
_entity_poly.type
_entity_poly.pdbx_seq_one_letter_code
_entity_poly.pdbx_strand_id
1 'polypeptide(L)'
;RLKTLERNCVAKIQRKNGPENWFHIPGAVNPADLPSRGVSANELSSSSIWFNEPTYLLRPEINPMPTSITTNSFPDAVEPHFEVPSGDVYTPATACPPHHIATEPTSRTTVMLTDLIKFPSIQQRIEQYSDWKKLLRHTSWWIRLWRFYTKQETFSNLHLTPIELNHASNRLVWALQETFFGKEKSAIRRKIPL
;
A
#
# COMPACT_ATOMS: atom_id res chain seq x y z
N ARG A 1 3.00 13.87 14.47
CA ARG A 1 2.00 14.07 13.38
C ARG A 1 2.15 12.93 12.37
N LEU A 2 1.42 11.84 12.55
CA LEU A 2 1.36 10.73 11.58
C LEU A 2 0.72 11.25 10.28
N LYS A 3 1.45 11.15 9.16
CA LYS A 3 1.20 11.94 7.92
C LYS A 3 0.15 11.26 7.04
N THR A 4 -1.12 11.40 7.40
CA THR A 4 -2.34 11.08 6.59
C THR A 4 -2.55 9.60 6.22
N LEU A 5 -1.56 8.89 5.70
CA LEU A 5 -1.67 7.46 5.35
C LEU A 5 -1.88 6.59 6.58
N GLU A 6 -1.07 6.81 7.62
CA GLU A 6 -1.20 6.12 8.91
C GLU A 6 -2.58 6.36 9.52
N ARG A 7 -3.08 7.61 9.45
CA ARG A 7 -4.43 7.95 9.92
C ARG A 7 -5.51 7.20 9.13
N ASN A 8 -5.37 7.14 7.81
CA ASN A 8 -6.32 6.43 6.96
C ASN A 8 -6.30 4.92 7.22
N CYS A 9 -5.13 4.34 7.48
CA CYS A 9 -4.98 2.93 7.85
C CYS A 9 -5.62 2.63 9.22
N VAL A 10 -5.31 3.42 10.25
CA VAL A 10 -5.90 3.29 11.59
C VAL A 10 -7.42 3.42 11.52
N ALA A 11 -7.93 4.45 10.84
CA ALA A 11 -9.37 4.67 10.68
C ALA A 11 -10.06 3.57 9.86
N LYS A 12 -9.34 2.88 8.97
CA LYS A 12 -9.87 1.73 8.22
C LYS A 12 -9.94 0.48 9.10
N ILE A 13 -8.94 0.25 9.96
CA ILE A 13 -8.92 -0.87 10.91
C ILE A 13 -10.01 -0.68 11.97
N GLN A 14 -10.10 0.51 12.58
CA GLN A 14 -11.11 0.83 13.59
C GLN A 14 -12.56 0.75 13.07
N ARG A 15 -12.79 1.05 11.78
CA ARG A 15 -14.11 0.87 11.16
C ARG A 15 -14.50 -0.59 10.93
N LYS A 16 -13.52 -1.49 10.84
CA LYS A 16 -13.74 -2.92 10.60
C LYS A 16 -13.89 -3.71 11.89
N ASN A 17 -13.19 -3.30 12.95
CA ASN A 17 -13.19 -3.96 14.26
C ASN A 17 -13.46 -2.91 15.34
N GLY A 18 -14.55 -3.07 16.09
CA GLY A 18 -14.86 -2.19 17.21
C GLY A 18 -13.83 -2.34 18.35
N PRO A 19 -13.74 -1.34 19.24
CA PRO A 19 -12.75 -1.28 20.32
C PRO A 19 -12.79 -2.49 21.26
N GLU A 20 -13.92 -3.16 21.38
CA GLU A 20 -14.11 -4.39 22.15
C GLU A 20 -13.24 -5.57 21.67
N ASN A 21 -12.74 -5.50 20.43
CA ASN A 21 -11.88 -6.52 19.84
C ASN A 21 -10.38 -6.17 19.93
N TRP A 22 -10.02 -5.11 20.68
CA TRP A 22 -8.64 -4.65 20.83
C TRP A 22 -8.08 -5.12 22.17
N PHE A 23 -7.21 -6.12 22.11
CA PHE A 23 -6.62 -6.74 23.29
C PHE A 23 -5.17 -6.34 23.48
N HIS A 24 -4.76 -6.16 24.74
CA HIS A 24 -3.34 -6.02 25.08
C HIS A 24 -2.61 -7.35 24.86
N ILE A 25 -1.48 -7.30 24.15
CA ILE A 25 -0.62 -8.46 23.89
C ILE A 25 0.72 -8.22 24.61
N PRO A 26 1.14 -9.11 25.53
CA PRO A 26 2.45 -9.00 26.16
C PRO A 26 3.58 -8.97 25.13
N GLY A 27 4.60 -8.13 25.33
CA GLY A 27 5.71 -7.95 24.37
C GLY A 27 6.42 -9.25 23.99
N ALA A 28 6.60 -10.15 24.96
CA ALA A 28 7.25 -11.46 24.74
C ALA A 28 6.53 -12.35 23.71
N VAL A 29 5.23 -12.16 23.50
CA VAL A 29 4.42 -12.91 22.52
C VAL A 29 3.98 -12.03 21.34
N ASN A 30 4.39 -10.76 21.29
CA ASN A 30 4.05 -9.86 20.21
C ASN A 30 5.15 -9.90 19.12
N PRO A 31 4.89 -10.45 17.93
CA PRO A 31 5.90 -10.46 16.87
C PRO A 31 6.38 -9.05 16.49
N ALA A 32 5.52 -8.02 16.58
CA ALA A 32 5.90 -6.64 16.28
C ALA A 32 6.85 -6.01 17.31
N ASP A 33 7.04 -6.63 18.48
CA ASP A 33 7.98 -6.18 19.50
C ASP A 33 9.45 -6.42 19.08
N LEU A 34 9.73 -7.49 18.33
CA LEU A 34 11.09 -7.82 17.90
C LEU A 34 11.74 -6.71 17.05
N PRO A 35 11.15 -6.28 15.91
CA PRO A 35 11.75 -5.22 15.12
C PRO A 35 11.71 -3.86 15.82
N SER A 36 10.74 -3.60 16.71
CA SER A 36 10.66 -2.33 17.43
C SER A 36 11.73 -2.17 18.50
N ARG A 37 12.22 -3.28 19.08
CA ARG A 37 13.37 -3.31 20.00
C ARG A 37 14.74 -3.26 19.31
N GLY A 38 14.78 -3.37 17.98
CA GLY A 38 16.01 -3.27 17.20
C GLY A 38 16.81 -4.57 17.09
N VAL A 39 16.12 -5.72 17.07
CA VAL A 39 16.73 -7.05 16.86
C VAL A 39 17.43 -7.12 15.50
N SER A 40 18.57 -7.82 15.43
CA SER A 40 19.34 -7.94 14.17
C SER A 40 18.60 -8.76 13.11
N ALA A 41 18.96 -8.59 11.83
CA ALA A 41 18.34 -9.35 10.73
C ALA A 41 18.53 -10.88 10.89
N ASN A 42 19.67 -11.32 11.41
CA ASN A 42 19.94 -12.75 11.64
C ASN A 42 19.06 -13.32 12.76
N GLU A 43 18.92 -12.60 13.88
CA GLU A 43 18.04 -12.99 14.97
C GLU A 43 16.58 -12.98 14.55
N LEU A 44 16.16 -11.97 13.77
CA LEU A 44 14.81 -11.90 13.22
C LEU A 44 14.55 -13.06 12.25
N SER A 45 15.53 -13.39 11.39
CA SER A 45 15.44 -14.52 10.43
C SER A 45 15.27 -15.87 11.11
N SER A 46 15.82 -16.01 12.32
CA SER A 46 15.75 -17.23 13.14
C SER A 46 14.55 -17.23 14.11
N SER A 47 13.77 -16.14 14.14
CA SER A 47 12.66 -15.97 15.06
C SER A 47 11.43 -16.75 14.62
N SER A 48 11.10 -17.79 15.39
CA SER A 48 9.86 -18.56 15.18
C SER A 48 8.61 -17.69 15.31
N ILE A 49 8.57 -16.75 16.27
CA ILE A 49 7.37 -15.93 16.52
C ILE A 49 7.12 -14.90 15.42
N TRP A 50 8.15 -14.46 14.70
CA TRP A 50 8.00 -13.48 13.61
C TRP A 50 7.39 -14.09 12.34
N PHE A 51 7.79 -15.32 11.99
CA PHE A 51 7.36 -15.98 10.76
C PHE A 51 6.17 -16.92 10.94
N ASN A 52 5.90 -17.39 12.16
CA ASN A 52 4.76 -18.26 12.44
C ASN A 52 3.56 -17.46 12.94
N GLU A 53 2.36 -17.98 12.68
CA GLU A 53 1.13 -17.38 13.18
C GLU A 53 1.07 -17.48 14.70
N PRO A 54 0.83 -16.36 15.42
CA PRO A 54 0.70 -16.40 16.86
C PRO A 54 -0.47 -17.27 17.31
N THR A 55 -0.22 -18.15 18.27
CA THR A 55 -1.20 -19.15 18.75
C THR A 55 -2.50 -18.53 19.27
N TYR A 56 -2.44 -17.30 19.79
CA TYR A 56 -3.59 -16.56 20.29
C TYR A 56 -4.55 -16.06 19.18
N LEU A 57 -4.09 -15.98 17.92
CA LEU A 57 -4.96 -15.70 16.79
C LEU A 57 -5.71 -16.95 16.32
N LEU A 58 -5.08 -18.12 16.48
CA LEU A 58 -5.64 -19.42 16.08
C LEU A 58 -6.64 -19.97 17.10
N ARG A 59 -6.51 -19.58 18.36
CA ARG A 59 -7.34 -20.06 19.46
C ARG A 59 -7.86 -18.87 20.27
N PRO A 60 -9.04 -18.32 19.92
CA PRO A 60 -9.65 -17.21 20.64
C PRO A 60 -9.84 -17.47 22.14
N GLU A 61 -9.94 -18.76 22.51
CA GLU A 61 -10.05 -19.24 23.89
C GLU A 61 -8.74 -19.10 24.70
N ILE A 62 -7.59 -19.04 24.01
CA ILE A 62 -6.25 -18.89 24.60
C ILE A 62 -5.79 -17.46 24.37
N ASN A 63 -6.58 -16.49 24.84
CA ASN A 63 -6.16 -15.10 24.82
C ASN A 63 -5.06 -14.95 25.90
N PRO A 64 -3.85 -14.44 25.58
CA PRO A 64 -2.73 -14.31 26.52
C PRO A 64 -2.94 -13.16 27.51
N MET A 65 -4.20 -12.84 27.82
CA MET A 65 -4.57 -11.92 28.87
C MET A 65 -3.83 -12.30 30.15
N PRO A 66 -3.29 -11.34 30.91
CA PRO A 66 -2.91 -11.62 32.28
C PRO A 66 -4.18 -12.04 33.04
N THR A 67 -4.31 -13.33 33.34
CA THR A 67 -5.24 -13.81 34.36
C THR A 67 -4.79 -13.17 35.68
N SER A 68 -5.59 -12.25 36.19
CA SER A 68 -5.44 -11.61 37.50
C SER A 68 -4.13 -10.86 37.69
N ILE A 69 -4.18 -9.54 37.51
CA ILE A 69 -3.25 -8.63 38.18
C ILE A 69 -3.40 -8.91 39.68
N THR A 70 -2.45 -9.65 40.27
CA THR A 70 -2.27 -9.64 41.72
C THR A 70 -2.02 -8.19 42.08
N THR A 71 -2.94 -7.62 42.86
CA THR A 71 -2.89 -6.28 43.40
C THR A 71 -1.65 -6.11 44.27
N ASN A 72 -0.50 -5.88 43.65
CA ASN A 72 0.60 -5.19 44.28
C ASN A 72 0.42 -3.72 43.91
N SER A 73 -0.28 -3.06 44.83
CA SER A 73 -0.46 -1.62 45.00
C SER A 73 0.67 -0.76 44.43
N PHE A 74 0.32 0.18 43.55
CA PHE A 74 0.98 1.48 43.46
C PHE A 74 -0.09 2.58 43.42
N PRO A 75 0.09 3.67 44.19
CA PRO A 75 -0.90 4.71 44.41
C PRO A 75 -0.91 5.76 43.29
N ASP A 76 -1.97 6.58 43.30
CA ASP A 76 -2.21 7.78 42.50
C ASP A 76 -2.81 7.58 41.11
N ALA A 77 -4.11 7.29 41.14
CA ALA A 77 -5.06 7.71 40.12
C ALA A 77 -5.26 9.23 40.20
N VAL A 78 -5.10 9.92 39.07
CA VAL A 78 -5.85 11.14 38.76
C VAL A 78 -6.46 10.95 37.38
N GLU A 79 -7.72 10.52 37.33
CA GLU A 79 -8.51 10.51 36.11
C GLU A 79 -8.96 11.92 35.74
N PRO A 80 -8.87 12.35 34.47
CA PRO A 80 -9.56 13.53 34.01
C PRO A 80 -11.01 13.18 33.68
N HIS A 81 -11.94 13.80 34.41
CA HIS A 81 -13.37 13.79 34.11
C HIS A 81 -13.64 14.33 32.69
N PHE A 82 -14.37 13.56 31.88
CA PHE A 82 -14.89 14.02 30.59
C PHE A 82 -16.42 14.00 30.66
N GLU A 83 -17.03 15.19 30.71
CA GLU A 83 -18.48 15.35 30.64
C GLU A 83 -18.96 15.12 29.20
N VAL A 84 -19.96 14.25 29.04
CA VAL A 84 -20.65 13.98 27.77
C VAL A 84 -21.94 14.79 27.73
N PRO A 85 -22.16 15.66 26.72
CA PRO A 85 -23.48 16.23 26.48
C PRO A 85 -24.37 15.30 25.66
N SER A 86 -25.60 15.11 26.15
CA SER A 86 -26.71 14.36 25.56
C SER A 86 -27.43 15.09 24.40
N GLY A 87 -28.04 14.30 23.50
CA GLY A 87 -29.08 14.72 22.51
C GLY A 87 -28.49 15.11 21.15
N ASP A 88 -28.92 14.59 20.00
CA ASP A 88 -30.29 14.33 19.58
C ASP A 88 -30.48 13.06 18.73
N VAL A 89 -31.69 12.52 18.86
CA VAL A 89 -32.33 11.43 18.11
C VAL A 89 -32.59 11.86 16.66
N TYR A 90 -32.28 11.01 15.67
CA TYR A 90 -33.10 10.88 14.46
C TYR A 90 -33.02 9.45 13.87
N THR A 91 -34.20 8.97 13.48
CA THR A 91 -34.61 7.63 13.04
C THR A 91 -34.09 7.21 11.66
N PRO A 92 -34.09 5.89 11.33
CA PRO A 92 -33.66 5.39 10.03
C PRO A 92 -34.83 5.41 9.02
N ALA A 93 -34.58 5.89 7.80
CA ALA A 93 -35.50 5.71 6.67
C ALA A 93 -34.72 5.49 5.37
N THR A 94 -34.76 4.24 4.90
CA THR A 94 -35.16 3.80 3.56
C THR A 94 -34.69 4.59 2.33
N ALA A 95 -34.05 3.84 1.41
CA ALA A 95 -34.16 3.88 -0.06
C ALA A 95 -32.85 4.14 -0.83
N CYS A 96 -32.25 3.06 -1.35
CA CYS A 96 -31.65 3.06 -2.70
C CYS A 96 -32.78 3.28 -3.73
N PRO A 97 -32.57 3.97 -4.87
CA PRO A 97 -32.01 3.34 -6.10
C PRO A 97 -31.36 4.36 -7.09
N PRO A 98 -31.11 4.06 -8.38
CA PRO A 98 -30.65 2.84 -9.05
C PRO A 98 -29.36 3.05 -9.90
N HIS A 99 -28.83 1.92 -10.36
CA HIS A 99 -27.92 1.77 -11.50
C HIS A 99 -28.28 2.64 -12.70
N HIS A 100 -27.28 3.30 -13.30
CA HIS A 100 -27.28 3.60 -14.72
C HIS A 100 -26.09 2.90 -15.41
N ILE A 101 -26.45 1.91 -16.20
CA ILE A 101 -25.62 1.28 -17.23
C ILE A 101 -25.46 2.32 -18.34
N ALA A 102 -24.23 2.69 -18.65
CA ALA A 102 -23.87 3.31 -19.92
C ALA A 102 -22.81 2.41 -20.57
N THR A 103 -23.29 1.52 -21.42
CA THR A 103 -22.55 0.94 -22.54
C THR A 103 -22.13 2.05 -23.49
N GLU A 104 -20.89 2.03 -23.96
CA GLU A 104 -20.53 2.03 -25.39
C GLU A 104 -18.99 2.02 -25.57
N PRO A 105 -18.49 1.45 -26.68
CA PRO A 105 -17.12 1.02 -26.84
C PRO A 105 -16.28 2.12 -27.49
N THR A 106 -15.02 2.26 -27.10
CA THR A 106 -14.07 2.96 -27.97
C THR A 106 -12.75 2.23 -27.93
N SER A 107 -12.54 1.44 -28.99
CA SER A 107 -11.27 0.94 -29.46
C SER A 107 -10.20 2.03 -29.35
N ARG A 108 -9.41 1.99 -28.27
CA ARG A 108 -8.18 2.78 -28.18
C ARG A 108 -7.09 2.02 -28.90
N THR A 109 -6.95 2.35 -30.18
CA THR A 109 -5.76 2.13 -30.99
C THR A 109 -4.52 2.45 -30.15
N THR A 110 -3.86 1.41 -29.66
CA THR A 110 -2.61 1.51 -28.92
C THR A 110 -1.54 1.83 -29.95
N VAL A 111 -1.29 3.12 -30.16
CA VAL A 111 -0.17 3.59 -30.96
C VAL A 111 1.10 3.07 -30.31
N MET A 112 1.83 2.25 -31.06
CA MET A 112 3.12 1.66 -30.72
C MET A 112 4.13 2.77 -30.41
N LEU A 113 4.22 3.17 -29.13
CA LEU A 113 5.30 4.01 -28.62
C LEU A 113 6.45 3.16 -28.04
N THR A 114 6.44 1.86 -28.30
CA THR A 114 7.29 0.87 -27.62
C THR A 114 8.74 0.86 -28.07
N ASP A 115 9.04 1.47 -29.22
CA ASP A 115 10.32 1.18 -29.91
C ASP A 115 11.37 2.27 -29.76
N LEU A 116 11.01 3.44 -29.21
CA LEU A 116 11.89 4.60 -29.34
C LEU A 116 12.62 5.05 -28.09
N ILE A 117 12.65 4.25 -27.03
CA ILE A 117 13.55 4.54 -25.92
C ILE A 117 14.43 3.33 -25.64
N LYS A 118 15.61 3.32 -26.28
CA LYS A 118 16.76 2.55 -25.79
C LYS A 118 17.23 3.20 -24.50
N PHE A 119 16.57 2.88 -23.39
CA PHE A 119 17.08 3.23 -22.07
C PHE A 119 18.33 2.37 -21.79
N PRO A 120 19.35 2.88 -21.06
CA PRO A 120 20.25 2.01 -20.31
C PRO A 120 19.43 1.06 -19.42
N SER A 121 19.97 -0.12 -19.07
CA SER A 121 19.17 -1.24 -18.53
C SER A 121 18.20 -0.76 -17.45
N ILE A 122 16.91 -1.07 -17.63
CA ILE A 122 15.88 -0.58 -16.71
C ILE A 122 16.13 -1.03 -15.27
N GLN A 123 16.78 -2.20 -15.13
CA GLN A 123 17.23 -2.77 -13.89
C GLN A 123 18.17 -1.81 -13.14
N GLN A 124 19.18 -1.24 -13.81
CA GLN A 124 20.10 -0.30 -13.18
C GLN A 124 19.39 0.96 -12.68
N ARG A 125 18.38 1.47 -13.41
CA ARG A 125 17.57 2.62 -12.95
C ARG A 125 16.61 2.26 -11.81
N ILE A 126 16.14 1.02 -11.71
CA ILE A 126 15.29 0.60 -10.59
C ILE A 126 16.14 0.45 -9.33
N GLU A 127 17.32 -0.16 -9.45
CA GLU A 127 18.27 -0.36 -8.35
C GLU A 127 18.82 0.97 -7.79
N GLN A 128 18.95 2.00 -8.63
CA GLN A 128 19.41 3.34 -8.22
C GLN A 128 18.39 4.14 -7.40
N TYR A 129 17.10 3.76 -7.40
CA TYR A 129 16.04 4.52 -6.74
C TYR A 129 15.28 3.68 -5.73
N SER A 130 15.41 4.01 -4.44
CA SER A 130 14.66 3.37 -3.35
C SER A 130 13.21 3.87 -3.19
N ASP A 131 12.82 4.93 -3.92
CA ASP A 131 11.49 5.52 -3.86
C ASP A 131 10.81 5.50 -5.24
N TRP A 132 9.72 4.74 -5.32
CA TRP A 132 8.89 4.62 -6.52
C TRP A 132 8.43 5.97 -7.07
N LYS A 133 8.05 6.93 -6.21
CA LYS A 133 7.60 8.25 -6.65
C LYS A 133 8.73 9.05 -7.28
N LYS A 134 9.96 8.92 -6.77
CA LYS A 134 11.15 9.56 -7.37
C LYS A 134 11.47 8.95 -8.73
N LEU A 135 11.45 7.61 -8.82
CA LEU A 135 11.67 6.90 -10.07
C LEU A 135 10.63 7.26 -11.14
N LEU A 136 9.35 7.34 -10.76
CA LEU A 136 8.27 7.77 -11.65
C LEU A 136 8.51 9.18 -12.18
N ARG A 137 8.77 10.15 -11.30
CA ARG A 137 9.03 11.54 -11.71
C ARG A 137 10.23 11.63 -12.64
N HIS A 138 11.32 10.95 -12.29
CA HIS A 138 12.52 10.92 -13.12
C HIS A 138 12.21 10.34 -14.50
N THR A 139 11.50 9.21 -14.55
CA THR A 139 11.11 8.55 -15.82
C THR A 139 10.16 9.41 -16.65
N SER A 140 9.20 10.09 -16.03
CA SER A 140 8.32 11.05 -16.72
C SER A 140 9.11 12.23 -17.31
N TRP A 141 10.10 12.77 -16.58
CA TRP A 141 10.99 13.82 -17.12
C TRP A 141 11.84 13.31 -18.29
N TRP A 142 12.38 12.11 -18.20
CA TRP A 142 13.10 11.49 -19.31
C TRP A 142 12.20 11.28 -20.54
N ILE A 143 10.94 10.89 -20.34
CA ILE A 143 9.96 10.77 -21.42
C ILE A 143 9.65 12.13 -22.04
N ARG A 144 9.46 13.19 -21.22
CA ARG A 144 9.30 14.57 -21.72
C ARG A 144 10.50 15.02 -22.54
N LEU A 145 11.70 14.85 -21.99
CA LEU A 145 12.95 15.22 -22.65
C LEU A 145 13.12 14.49 -23.99
N TRP A 146 12.85 13.19 -23.99
CA TRP A 146 12.90 12.38 -25.20
C TRP A 146 11.86 12.83 -26.24
N ARG A 147 10.63 13.13 -25.84
CA ARG A 147 9.58 13.67 -26.72
C ARG A 147 9.93 15.06 -27.25
N PHE A 148 10.56 15.89 -26.44
CA PHE A 148 11.08 17.18 -26.87
C PHE A 148 12.11 17.01 -27.99
N TYR A 149 13.09 16.11 -27.82
CA TYR A 149 14.11 15.87 -28.85
C TYR A 149 13.58 15.17 -30.10
N THR A 150 12.62 14.26 -29.97
CA THR A 150 12.17 13.41 -31.10
C THR A 150 10.94 13.93 -31.81
N LYS A 151 10.04 14.60 -31.11
CA LYS A 151 8.76 15.09 -31.64
C LYS A 151 8.63 16.60 -31.64
N GLN A 152 9.64 17.32 -31.12
CA GLN A 152 9.59 18.77 -30.89
C GLN A 152 8.31 19.21 -30.14
N GLU A 153 7.79 18.35 -29.25
CA GLU A 153 6.66 18.70 -28.40
C GLU A 153 7.09 19.74 -27.37
N THR A 154 6.36 20.86 -27.31
CA THR A 154 6.56 21.87 -26.26
C THR A 154 5.69 21.53 -25.06
N PHE A 155 6.29 21.57 -23.87
CA PHE A 155 5.59 21.33 -22.61
C PHE A 155 5.40 22.66 -21.90
N SER A 156 4.17 23.17 -21.88
CA SER A 156 3.81 24.41 -21.18
C SER A 156 3.75 24.23 -19.66
N ASN A 157 3.45 23.01 -19.19
CA ASN A 157 3.30 22.72 -17.77
C ASN A 157 4.65 22.47 -17.10
N LEU A 158 5.05 23.36 -16.19
CA LEU A 158 6.25 23.19 -15.35
C LEU A 158 6.17 21.91 -14.50
N HIS A 159 4.97 21.55 -14.04
CA HIS A 159 4.73 20.36 -13.24
C HIS A 159 4.37 19.13 -14.10
N LEU A 160 4.74 17.95 -13.60
CA LEU A 160 4.31 16.67 -14.18
C LEU A 160 2.83 16.47 -13.92
N THR A 161 2.10 16.16 -14.98
CA THR A 161 0.68 15.83 -14.88
C THR A 161 0.50 14.39 -14.37
N PRO A 162 -0.67 14.08 -13.76
CA PRO A 162 -1.00 12.70 -13.36
C PRO A 162 -0.95 11.71 -14.54
N ILE A 163 -1.30 12.17 -15.75
CA ILE A 163 -1.27 11.35 -16.97
C ILE A 163 0.16 10.93 -17.31
N GLU A 164 1.12 11.86 -17.20
CA GLU A 164 2.53 11.57 -17.50
C GLU A 164 3.17 10.65 -16.47
N LEU A 165 2.74 10.75 -15.21
CA LEU A 165 3.13 9.80 -14.17
C LEU A 165 2.57 8.41 -14.46
N ASN A 166 1.30 8.32 -14.89
CA ASN A 166 0.69 7.06 -15.28
C ASN A 166 1.38 6.43 -16.51
N HIS A 167 1.73 7.25 -17.51
CA HIS A 167 2.49 6.79 -18.67
C HIS A 167 3.87 6.26 -18.27
N ALA A 168 4.59 6.96 -17.39
CA ALA A 168 5.86 6.48 -16.86
C ALA A 168 5.71 5.15 -16.10
N SER A 169 4.68 5.04 -15.26
CA SER A 169 4.36 3.81 -14.52
C SER A 169 4.16 2.63 -15.48
N ASN A 170 3.28 2.79 -16.47
CA ASN A 170 3.00 1.76 -17.46
C ASN A 170 4.24 1.40 -18.27
N ARG A 171 5.10 2.38 -18.58
CA ARG A 171 6.34 2.13 -19.31
C ARG A 171 7.34 1.30 -18.50
N LEU A 172 7.49 1.61 -17.21
CA LEU A 172 8.35 0.85 -16.31
C LEU A 172 7.85 -0.60 -16.14
N VAL A 173 6.55 -0.78 -15.89
CA VAL A 173 5.93 -2.10 -15.76
C VAL A 173 6.09 -2.91 -17.05
N TRP A 174 5.80 -2.30 -18.21
CA TRP A 174 5.93 -3.00 -19.50
C TRP A 174 7.35 -3.46 -19.77
N ALA A 175 8.34 -2.64 -19.42
CA ALA A 175 9.74 -2.98 -19.62
C ALA A 175 10.21 -4.05 -18.64
N LEU A 176 9.74 -4.05 -17.38
CA LEU A 176 9.96 -5.16 -16.44
C LEU A 176 9.33 -6.47 -16.93
N GLN A 177 8.11 -6.39 -17.48
CA GLN A 177 7.46 -7.55 -18.08
C GLN A 177 8.23 -8.08 -19.29
N GLU A 178 8.82 -7.21 -20.11
CA GLU A 178 9.65 -7.64 -21.22
C GLU A 178 10.94 -8.32 -20.74
N THR A 179 11.58 -7.80 -19.68
CA THR A 179 12.85 -8.34 -19.18
C THR A 179 12.67 -9.70 -18.50
N PHE A 180 11.62 -9.89 -17.70
CA PHE A 180 11.44 -11.10 -16.89
C PHE A 180 10.45 -12.11 -17.49
N PHE A 181 9.44 -11.64 -18.22
CA PHE A 181 8.32 -12.45 -18.71
C PHE A 181 8.21 -12.45 -20.24
N GLY A 182 9.34 -12.30 -20.94
CA GLY A 182 9.35 -12.20 -22.40
C GLY A 182 8.80 -13.45 -23.09
N LYS A 183 8.99 -14.64 -22.51
CA LYS A 183 8.46 -15.91 -23.03
C LYS A 183 6.96 -15.97 -22.90
N GLU A 184 6.43 -15.67 -21.72
CA GLU A 184 5.02 -15.61 -21.37
C GLU A 184 4.29 -14.58 -22.21
N LYS A 185 4.89 -13.39 -22.37
CA LYS A 185 4.36 -12.32 -23.20
C LYS A 185 4.31 -12.71 -24.68
N SER A 186 5.32 -13.44 -25.17
CA SER A 186 5.33 -13.99 -26.52
C SER A 186 4.28 -15.09 -26.71
N ALA A 187 4.12 -15.98 -25.73
CA ALA A 187 3.13 -17.05 -25.72
C ALA A 187 1.70 -16.47 -25.74
N ILE A 188 1.41 -15.49 -24.89
CA ILE A 188 0.13 -14.76 -24.86
C ILE A 188 -0.17 -14.09 -26.21
N ARG A 189 0.82 -13.40 -26.80
CA ARG A 189 0.64 -12.76 -28.13
C ARG A 189 0.33 -13.78 -29.22
N ARG A 190 0.93 -14.97 -29.16
CA ARG A 190 0.73 -16.06 -30.13
C ARG A 190 -0.48 -16.94 -29.80
N LYS A 191 -1.12 -16.75 -28.64
CA LYS A 191 -2.18 -17.61 -28.10
C LYS A 191 -1.75 -19.09 -27.97
N ILE A 192 -0.49 -19.32 -27.62
CA ILE A 192 0.08 -20.66 -27.44
C ILE A 192 0.28 -20.89 -25.93
N PRO A 193 -0.02 -22.08 -25.39
CA PRO A 193 0.35 -22.42 -24.02
C PRO A 193 1.88 -22.38 -23.83
N LEU A 194 2.30 -22.06 -22.60
CA LEU A 194 3.70 -22.02 -22.20
C LEU A 194 4.28 -23.40 -21.98
#